data_AF-A0A354T4V6-F1
#
_entry.id   AF-A0A354T4V6-F1
#
_cell.length_a   1.000
_cell.length_b   1.000
_cell.length_c   1.000
_cell.angle_alpha   90.00
_cell.angle_beta   90.00
_cell.angle_gamma   90.00
#
_symmetry.space_group_name_H-M   'P 1'
#
loop_
_entity.id
_entity.type
_entity.pdbx_description
1 polymer ?
#
loop_
_entity_poly.entity_id
_entity_poly.type
_entity_poly.pdbx_seq_one_letter_code
_entity_poly.pdbx_strand_id
1 'polypeptide(L)'
;MGIFVEWFGANWFNLLQTVAIVAGLFFTGRSFLVDTRIRRISNLLNITEHHRSIWQQVIDKPNLLRVLSAEVKLGIKPVTLEERIFVNLIILHLTAVMTAIRGRVHEQPAGQDEDLREFFSLPIPNKVWKDSKRFREPEVVVYIESLLKPKSKKRRRKLRWRLR
;
A
#
# COMPACT_ATOMS: atom_id res chain seq x y z
N MET A 1 -40.13 -43.69 -29.52
CA MET A 1 -40.25 -42.67 -28.44
C MET A 1 -40.15 -43.25 -27.01
N GLY A 2 -39.66 -44.49 -26.78
CA GLY A 2 -39.68 -45.10 -25.44
C GLY A 2 -38.42 -44.90 -24.58
N ILE A 3 -37.24 -45.11 -25.17
CA ILE A 3 -35.97 -45.22 -24.43
C ILE A 3 -35.58 -43.92 -23.72
N PHE A 4 -35.76 -42.77 -24.38
CA PHE A 4 -35.39 -41.47 -23.82
C PHE A 4 -36.32 -41.04 -22.68
N VAL A 5 -37.60 -41.42 -22.75
CA VAL A 5 -38.62 -41.05 -21.75
C VAL A 5 -38.46 -41.90 -20.49
N GLU A 6 -38.23 -43.21 -20.63
CA GLU A 6 -37.92 -44.09 -19.49
C GLU A 6 -36.60 -43.71 -18.82
N TRP A 7 -35.55 -43.45 -19.62
CA TRP A 7 -34.27 -43.01 -19.08
C TRP A 7 -34.39 -41.67 -18.35
N PHE A 8 -35.15 -40.71 -18.90
CA PHE A 8 -35.38 -39.42 -18.25
C PHE A 8 -36.18 -39.59 -16.95
N GLY A 9 -37.24 -40.41 -16.94
CA GLY A 9 -38.00 -40.71 -15.74
C GLY A 9 -37.15 -41.31 -14.61
N ALA A 10 -36.18 -42.17 -14.96
CA ALA A 10 -35.27 -42.77 -13.99
C ALA A 10 -34.13 -41.84 -13.54
N ASN A 11 -33.70 -40.89 -14.37
CA ASN A 11 -32.48 -40.09 -14.13
C ASN A 11 -32.71 -38.58 -13.92
N TRP A 12 -33.94 -38.07 -14.00
CA TRP A 12 -34.22 -36.63 -13.89
C TRP A 12 -33.68 -36.03 -12.58
N PHE A 13 -33.79 -36.77 -11.48
CA PHE A 13 -33.31 -36.34 -10.18
C PHE A 13 -31.77 -36.30 -10.12
N ASN A 14 -31.09 -37.29 -10.68
CA ASN A 14 -29.62 -37.31 -10.80
C ASN A 14 -29.11 -36.16 -11.69
N LEU A 15 -29.82 -35.86 -12.77
CA LEU A 15 -29.54 -34.72 -13.63
C LEU A 15 -29.69 -33.41 -12.85
N LEU A 16 -30.79 -33.23 -12.11
CA LEU A 16 -31.02 -32.06 -11.27
C LEU A 16 -29.93 -31.90 -10.21
N GLN A 17 -29.57 -32.97 -9.51
CA GLN A 17 -28.51 -32.98 -8.50
C GLN A 17 -27.16 -32.57 -9.11
N THR A 18 -26.81 -33.15 -10.26
CA THR A 18 -25.56 -32.84 -10.96
C THR A 18 -25.53 -31.36 -11.36
N VAL A 19 -26.62 -30.85 -11.94
CA VAL A 19 -26.75 -29.44 -12.30
C VAL A 19 -26.65 -28.54 -11.07
N ALA A 20 -27.30 -28.90 -9.96
CA ALA A 20 -27.24 -28.15 -8.71
C ALA A 20 -25.84 -28.09 -8.12
N ILE A 21 -25.10 -29.22 -8.13
CA ILE A 21 -23.71 -29.28 -7.68
C ILE A 21 -22.82 -28.40 -8.56
N VAL A 22 -22.92 -28.53 -9.89
CA VAL A 22 -22.13 -27.73 -10.83
C VAL A 22 -22.44 -26.24 -10.69
N ALA A 23 -23.73 -25.87 -10.60
CA ALA A 23 -24.17 -24.50 -10.41
C ALA A 23 -23.69 -23.93 -9.07
N GLY A 24 -23.76 -24.72 -7.98
CA GLY A 24 -23.28 -24.33 -6.66
C GLY A 24 -21.78 -24.08 -6.63
N LEU A 25 -20.98 -24.93 -7.27
CA LEU A 25 -19.54 -24.74 -7.40
C LEU A 25 -19.20 -23.51 -8.25
N PHE A 26 -19.90 -23.31 -9.37
CA PHE A 26 -19.73 -22.12 -10.21
C PHE A 26 -20.08 -20.83 -9.46
N PHE A 27 -21.20 -20.82 -8.76
CA PHE A 27 -21.65 -19.70 -7.92
C PHE A 27 -20.64 -19.40 -6.82
N THR A 28 -20.12 -20.44 -6.15
CA THR A 28 -19.10 -20.31 -5.10
C THR A 28 -17.82 -19.70 -5.67
N GLY A 29 -17.32 -20.23 -6.79
CA GLY A 29 -16.14 -19.68 -7.47
C GLY A 29 -16.32 -18.22 -7.89
N ARG A 30 -17.47 -17.87 -8.46
CA ARG A 30 -17.80 -16.47 -8.82
C ARG A 30 -17.89 -15.56 -7.60
N SER A 31 -18.49 -16.03 -6.51
CA SER A 31 -18.58 -15.30 -5.25
C SER A 31 -17.21 -14.98 -4.68
N PHE A 32 -16.27 -15.93 -4.68
CA PHE A 32 -14.88 -15.67 -4.26
C PHE A 32 -14.16 -14.63 -5.12
N LEU A 33 -14.37 -14.66 -6.44
CA LEU A 33 -13.79 -13.66 -7.35
C LEU A 33 -14.34 -12.25 -7.11
N VAL A 34 -15.62 -12.12 -6.75
CA VAL A 34 -16.23 -10.83 -6.40
C VAL A 34 -15.74 -10.35 -5.03
N ASP A 35 -15.70 -11.24 -4.03
CA ASP A 35 -15.25 -10.92 -2.67
C ASP A 35 -13.80 -10.40 -2.66
N THR A 36 -12.90 -11.04 -3.41
CA THR A 36 -11.51 -10.57 -3.54
C THR A 36 -11.40 -9.17 -4.15
N ARG A 37 -12.27 -8.82 -5.12
CA ARG A 37 -12.32 -7.47 -5.70
C ARG A 37 -12.85 -6.44 -4.69
N ILE A 38 -13.89 -6.78 -3.94
CA ILE A 38 -14.46 -5.90 -2.90
C ILE A 38 -13.41 -5.60 -1.82
N ARG A 39 -12.69 -6.62 -1.34
CA ARG A 39 -11.61 -6.43 -0.35
C ARG A 39 -10.51 -5.50 -0.83
N ARG A 40 -10.10 -5.60 -2.10
CA ARG A 40 -9.10 -4.70 -2.69
C ARG A 40 -9.57 -3.24 -2.69
N ILE A 41 -10.81 -2.99 -3.09
CA ILE A 41 -11.39 -1.63 -3.10
C ILE A 41 -11.50 -1.10 -1.66
N SER A 42 -12.01 -1.89 -0.73
CA SER A 42 -12.13 -1.50 0.67
C SER A 42 -10.76 -1.18 1.29
N ASN A 43 -9.74 -2.01 1.03
CA ASN A 43 -8.38 -1.75 1.51
C ASN A 43 -7.79 -0.46 0.92
N LEU A 44 -8.01 -0.20 -0.36
CA LEU A 44 -7.57 1.04 -1.00
C LEU A 44 -8.24 2.27 -0.34
N LEU A 45 -9.54 2.21 -0.10
CA LEU A 45 -10.28 3.30 0.56
C LEU A 45 -9.76 3.52 1.99
N ASN A 46 -9.58 2.46 2.77
CA ASN A 46 -9.06 2.54 4.14
C ASN A 46 -7.63 3.11 4.19
N ILE A 47 -6.73 2.66 3.29
CA ILE A 47 -5.36 3.22 3.19
C ILE A 47 -5.43 4.71 2.86
N THR A 48 -6.27 5.10 1.91
CA THR A 48 -6.43 6.49 1.49
C THR A 48 -6.99 7.36 2.63
N GLU A 49 -7.95 6.83 3.39
CA GLU A 49 -8.54 7.52 4.54
C GLU A 49 -7.52 7.73 5.65
N HIS A 50 -6.71 6.71 5.99
CA HIS A 50 -5.62 6.86 6.94
C HIS A 50 -4.56 7.85 6.46
N HIS A 51 -4.22 7.84 5.17
CA HIS A 51 -3.30 8.80 4.59
C HIS A 51 -3.82 10.23 4.76
N ARG A 52 -5.07 10.47 4.36
CA ARG A 52 -5.73 11.77 4.51
C ARG A 52 -5.79 12.20 5.98
N SER A 53 -6.17 11.30 6.88
CA SER A 53 -6.27 11.57 8.32
C SER A 53 -4.93 12.01 8.92
N ILE A 54 -3.83 11.37 8.51
CA ILE A 54 -2.48 11.79 8.94
C ILE A 54 -2.20 13.20 8.42
N TRP A 55 -2.35 13.44 7.11
CA TRP A 55 -2.03 14.74 6.51
C TRP A 55 -2.93 15.88 6.98
N GLN A 56 -4.18 15.59 7.33
CA GLN A 56 -5.11 16.56 7.92
C GLN A 56 -4.53 17.18 9.20
N GLN A 57 -3.73 16.42 9.98
CA GLN A 57 -3.08 16.96 11.17
C GLN A 57 -2.14 18.14 10.85
N VAL A 58 -1.47 18.13 9.70
CA VAL A 58 -0.58 19.24 9.30
C VAL A 58 -1.39 20.49 8.98
N ILE A 59 -2.57 20.32 8.39
CA ILE A 59 -3.50 21.41 8.08
C ILE A 59 -4.07 21.99 9.38
N ASP A 60 -4.48 21.13 10.31
CA ASP A 60 -5.13 21.54 11.56
C ASP A 60 -4.14 22.12 12.58
N LYS A 61 -2.86 21.72 12.50
CA LYS A 61 -1.80 22.08 13.45
C LYS A 61 -0.62 22.75 12.71
N PRO A 62 -0.63 24.10 12.59
CA PRO A 62 0.40 24.82 11.83
C PRO A 62 1.84 24.60 12.32
N ASN A 63 2.04 24.22 13.58
CA ASN A 63 3.34 23.88 14.13
C ASN A 63 3.96 22.62 13.48
N LEU A 64 3.15 21.74 12.86
CA LEU A 64 3.64 20.59 12.10
C LEU A 64 4.15 20.95 10.70
N LEU A 65 3.87 22.14 10.17
CA LEU A 65 4.38 22.58 8.86
C LEU A 65 5.91 22.57 8.79
N ARG A 66 6.59 22.71 9.95
CA ARG A 66 8.06 22.59 10.05
C ARG A 66 8.56 21.25 9.54
N VAL A 67 7.78 20.17 9.67
CA VAL A 67 8.16 18.82 9.19
C VAL A 67 8.42 18.83 7.68
N LEU A 68 7.74 19.72 6.94
CA LEU A 68 7.82 19.85 5.49
C LEU A 68 8.87 20.87 5.02
N SER A 69 9.57 21.53 5.94
CA SER A 69 10.53 22.59 5.60
C SER A 69 11.96 22.08 5.50
N ALA A 70 12.64 22.40 4.40
CA ALA A 70 14.05 22.10 4.18
C ALA A 70 14.99 23.03 4.97
N GLU A 71 14.52 24.19 5.42
CA GLU A 71 15.35 25.26 6.01
C GLU A 71 15.47 25.16 7.55
N VAL A 72 14.89 24.11 8.16
CA VAL A 72 14.87 23.96 9.62
C VAL A 72 16.27 23.71 10.17
N LYS A 73 16.72 24.62 11.04
CA LYS A 73 17.97 24.48 11.81
C LYS A 73 17.72 23.77 13.14
N LEU A 74 17.96 22.46 13.17
CA LEU A 74 17.74 21.62 14.35
C LEU A 74 18.63 21.95 15.56
N GLY A 75 19.78 22.61 15.34
CA GLY A 75 20.65 23.08 16.43
C GLY A 75 20.08 24.27 17.21
N ILE A 76 19.12 25.00 16.62
CA ILE A 76 18.45 26.14 17.26
C ILE A 76 17.14 25.68 17.89
N LYS A 77 16.32 24.98 17.11
CA LYS A 77 15.03 24.44 17.57
C LYS A 77 15.00 22.93 17.37
N PRO A 78 15.03 22.13 18.45
CA PRO A 78 15.00 20.68 18.32
C PRO A 78 13.66 20.20 17.74
N VAL A 79 13.64 18.91 17.36
CA VAL A 79 12.40 18.23 16.95
C VAL A 79 11.46 18.18 18.15
N THR A 80 10.24 18.69 17.98
CA THR A 80 9.22 18.64 19.04
C THR A 80 8.62 17.23 19.16
N LEU A 81 7.93 16.97 20.27
CA LEU A 81 7.23 15.69 20.46
C LEU A 81 6.17 15.47 19.38
N GLU A 82 5.40 16.50 19.04
CA GLU A 82 4.34 16.42 18.02
C GLU A 82 4.91 16.10 16.62
N GLU A 83 6.00 16.77 16.24
CA GLU A 83 6.71 16.49 14.98
C GLU A 83 7.22 15.04 14.92
N ARG A 84 7.77 14.55 16.04
CA ARG A 84 8.23 13.17 16.16
C ARG A 84 7.08 12.16 16.04
N ILE A 85 5.96 12.42 16.72
CA ILE A 85 4.76 11.57 16.65
C ILE A 85 4.23 11.54 15.22
N PHE A 86 4.11 12.70 14.57
CA PHE A 86 3.63 12.81 13.20
C PHE A 86 4.49 12.00 12.21
N VAL A 87 5.82 12.16 12.24
CA VAL A 87 6.72 11.38 11.37
C VAL A 87 6.61 9.88 11.68
N ASN A 88 6.46 9.50 12.95
CA ASN A 88 6.27 8.10 13.32
C ASN A 88 4.94 7.52 12.80
N LEU A 89 3.87 8.32 12.73
CA LEU A 89 2.60 7.92 12.11
C LEU A 89 2.77 7.70 10.60
N ILE A 90 3.54 8.54 9.91
CA ILE A 90 3.88 8.33 8.49
C ILE A 90 4.64 7.02 8.31
N ILE A 91 5.65 6.73 9.15
CA ILE A 91 6.40 5.46 9.08
C ILE A 91 5.49 4.26 9.35
N LEU A 92 4.58 4.36 10.33
CA LEU A 92 3.60 3.32 10.63
C LEU A 92 2.67 3.08 9.44
N HIS A 93 2.15 4.14 8.85
CA HIS A 93 1.30 4.06 7.66
C HIS A 93 2.04 3.43 6.48
N LEU A 94 3.31 3.80 6.26
CA LEU A 94 4.14 3.17 5.23
C LEU A 94 4.31 1.67 5.46
N THR A 95 4.49 1.24 6.71
CA THR A 95 4.58 -0.19 7.07
C THR A 95 3.29 -0.93 6.68
N ALA A 96 2.12 -0.33 6.96
CA ALA A 96 0.82 -0.89 6.56
C ALA A 96 0.66 -0.97 5.03
N VAL A 97 1.05 0.08 4.31
CA VAL A 97 0.99 0.12 2.83
C VAL A 97 1.91 -0.94 2.22
N MET A 98 3.15 -1.05 2.70
CA MET A 98 4.09 -2.08 2.22
C MET A 98 3.55 -3.50 2.45
N THR A 99 2.92 -3.74 3.61
CA THR A 99 2.27 -5.02 3.92
C THR A 99 1.11 -5.31 2.97
N ALA A 100 0.28 -4.30 2.68
CA ALA A 100 -0.83 -4.42 1.74
C ALA A 100 -0.36 -4.70 0.30
N ILE A 101 0.74 -4.07 -0.14
CA ILE A 101 1.33 -4.33 -1.45
C ILE A 101 1.83 -5.78 -1.55
N ARG A 102 2.51 -6.29 -0.52
CA ARG A 102 2.98 -7.68 -0.48
C ARG A 102 1.85 -8.69 -0.49
N GLY A 103 0.77 -8.40 0.22
CA GLY A 103 -0.46 -9.20 0.21
C GLY A 103 -1.20 -9.18 -1.13
N ARG A 104 -0.73 -8.43 -2.14
CA ARG A 104 -1.41 -8.21 -3.44
C ARG A 104 -2.84 -7.68 -3.27
N VAL A 105 -3.06 -6.92 -2.19
CA VAL A 105 -4.33 -6.27 -1.88
C VAL A 105 -4.29 -4.76 -2.13
N HIS A 106 -3.11 -4.22 -2.47
CA HIS A 106 -2.88 -2.85 -2.90
C HIS A 106 -1.78 -2.82 -3.97
N GLU A 107 -1.86 -1.88 -4.91
CA GLU A 107 -0.82 -1.64 -5.90
C GLU A 107 0.08 -0.49 -5.45
N GLN A 108 1.34 -0.47 -5.87
CA GLN A 108 2.24 0.63 -5.52
C GLN A 108 1.79 1.92 -6.24
N PRO A 109 1.49 3.02 -5.51
CA PRO A 109 1.15 4.29 -6.13
C PRO A 109 2.30 4.85 -6.97
N ALA A 110 1.98 5.41 -8.14
CA ALA A 110 2.96 6.09 -8.98
C ALA A 110 3.56 7.30 -8.25
N GLY A 111 4.88 7.47 -8.31
CA GLY A 111 5.59 8.60 -7.68
C GLY A 111 5.87 8.44 -6.18
N GLN A 112 5.35 7.40 -5.52
CA GLN A 112 5.53 7.19 -4.08
C GLN A 112 7.01 7.15 -3.65
N ASP A 113 7.87 6.50 -4.44
CA ASP A 113 9.31 6.40 -4.15
C ASP A 113 9.99 7.79 -4.15
N GLU A 114 9.60 8.66 -5.07
CA GLU A 114 10.10 10.04 -5.17
C GLU A 114 9.58 10.90 -4.01
N ASP A 115 8.28 10.82 -3.68
CA ASP A 115 7.68 11.56 -2.57
C ASP A 115 8.29 11.18 -1.21
N LEU A 116 8.41 9.87 -0.96
CA LEU A 116 9.01 9.36 0.28
C LEU A 116 10.49 9.75 0.37
N ARG A 117 11.22 9.70 -0.76
CA ARG A 117 12.61 10.13 -0.79
C ARG A 117 12.73 11.61 -0.44
N GLU A 118 11.90 12.47 -1.02
CA GLU A 118 11.90 13.90 -0.73
C GLU A 118 11.59 14.13 0.75
N PHE A 119 10.51 13.54 1.26
CA PHE A 119 10.10 13.66 2.65
C PHE A 119 11.20 13.21 3.63
N PHE A 120 11.76 12.01 3.47
CA PHE A 120 12.81 11.50 4.37
C PHE A 120 14.18 12.18 4.17
N SER A 121 14.33 13.01 3.14
CA SER A 121 15.50 13.88 2.96
C SER A 121 15.38 15.19 3.75
N LEU A 122 14.18 15.56 4.21
CA LEU A 122 13.97 16.77 5.01
C LEU A 122 14.57 16.63 6.42
N PRO A 123 15.01 17.74 7.05
CA PRO A 123 15.74 17.71 8.32
C PRO A 123 15.03 16.95 9.44
N ILE A 124 13.75 17.25 9.67
CA ILE A 124 12.97 16.65 10.75
C ILE A 124 12.66 15.17 10.49
N PRO A 125 12.06 14.77 9.35
CA PRO A 125 11.84 13.37 9.03
C PRO A 125 13.12 12.54 9.06
N ASN A 126 14.22 13.06 8.50
CA ASN A 126 15.50 12.37 8.50
C ASN A 126 16.04 12.13 9.91
N LYS A 127 15.95 13.15 10.78
CA LYS A 127 16.39 13.04 12.17
C LYS A 127 15.56 12.01 12.93
N VAL A 128 14.23 12.07 12.82
CA VAL A 128 13.33 11.10 13.47
C VAL A 128 13.55 9.68 12.93
N TRP A 129 13.76 9.52 11.63
CA TRP A 129 14.12 8.24 11.02
C TRP A 129 15.40 7.68 11.61
N LYS A 130 16.49 8.45 11.63
CA LYS A 130 17.77 8.03 12.20
C LYS A 130 17.67 7.62 13.67
N ASP A 131 16.88 8.35 14.46
CA ASP A 131 16.69 8.07 15.88
C ASP A 131 15.87 6.79 16.14
N SER A 132 14.92 6.46 15.25
CA SER A 132 13.91 5.42 15.50
C SER A 132 14.06 4.15 14.64
N LYS A 133 14.83 4.17 13.55
CA LYS A 133 14.89 3.06 12.57
C LYS A 133 15.28 1.70 13.16
N ARG A 134 16.03 1.66 14.25
CA ARG A 134 16.41 0.42 14.95
C ARG A 134 15.23 -0.35 15.55
N PHE A 135 14.09 0.32 15.73
CA PHE A 135 12.85 -0.27 16.26
C PHE A 135 11.85 -0.60 15.16
N ARG A 136 12.25 -0.51 13.88
CA ARG A 136 11.38 -0.74 12.73
C ARG A 136 11.67 -2.11 12.13
N GLU A 137 10.67 -2.65 11.43
CA GLU A 137 10.83 -3.90 10.70
C GLU A 137 11.99 -3.80 9.70
N PRO A 138 12.87 -4.82 9.61
CA PRO A 138 14.07 -4.77 8.78
C PRO A 138 13.80 -4.38 7.33
N GLU A 139 12.66 -4.81 6.80
CA GLU A 139 12.31 -4.58 5.40
C GLU A 139 11.89 -3.12 5.12
N VAL A 140 11.19 -2.49 6.06
CA VAL A 140 10.88 -1.04 6.01
C VAL A 140 12.18 -0.24 6.08
N VAL A 141 13.12 -0.67 6.93
CA VAL A 141 14.46 -0.05 7.01
C VAL A 141 15.18 -0.16 5.68
N VAL A 142 15.27 -1.36 5.10
CA VAL A 142 15.93 -1.57 3.80
C VAL A 142 15.29 -0.70 2.72
N TYR A 143 13.96 -0.62 2.68
CA TYR A 143 13.24 0.18 1.69
C TYR A 143 13.56 1.67 1.82
N ILE A 144 13.36 2.29 2.98
CA ILE A 144 13.64 3.72 3.18
C ILE A 144 15.12 4.04 2.94
N GLU A 145 16.05 3.22 3.46
CA GLU A 145 17.48 3.41 3.23
C GLU A 145 17.85 3.28 1.74
N SER A 146 17.15 2.44 0.98
CA SER A 146 17.36 2.35 -0.47
C SER A 146 16.92 3.61 -1.22
N LEU A 147 15.88 4.31 -0.74
CA LEU A 147 15.41 5.56 -1.30
C LEU A 147 16.41 6.71 -1.07
N LEU A 148 17.05 6.72 0.10
CA LEU A 148 18.01 7.75 0.51
C LEU A 148 19.42 7.57 -0.10
N LYS A 149 19.71 6.42 -0.71
CA LYS A 149 20.97 6.22 -1.44
C LYS A 149 21.02 7.10 -2.69
N PRO A 150 22.14 7.81 -2.96
CA PRO A 150 22.27 8.61 -4.17
C PRO A 150 22.14 7.73 -5.42
N LYS A 151 21.28 8.12 -6.37
CA LYS A 151 21.11 7.40 -7.67
C LYS A 151 22.49 7.38 -8.37
N SER A 152 23.07 6.19 -8.56
CA SER A 152 24.41 6.08 -9.19
C SER A 152 24.41 6.68 -10.61
N LYS A 153 25.46 7.43 -10.96
CA LYS A 153 25.62 8.13 -12.26
C LYS A 153 25.42 7.22 -13.49
N LYS A 154 25.56 5.89 -13.35
CA LYS A 154 25.41 4.91 -14.44
C LYS A 154 24.00 4.88 -15.05
N ARG A 155 22.93 5.13 -14.28
CA ARG A 155 21.54 5.03 -14.79
C ARG A 155 21.13 6.23 -15.67
N ARG A 156 21.74 7.40 -15.45
CA ARG A 156 21.53 8.62 -16.28
C ARG A 156 22.05 8.48 -17.72
N ARG A 157 23.14 7.72 -17.94
CA ARG A 157 23.64 7.47 -19.31
C ARG A 157 22.66 6.61 -20.13
N LYS A 158 22.03 5.59 -19.53
CA LYS A 158 21.16 4.64 -20.26
C LYS A 158 19.86 5.28 -20.78
N LEU A 159 19.32 6.29 -20.11
CA LEU A 159 18.10 7.00 -20.55
C LEU A 159 18.39 8.02 -21.67
N ARG A 160 19.59 8.64 -21.69
CA ARG A 160 19.98 9.60 -22.74
C ARG A 160 20.19 8.96 -24.12
N TRP A 161 20.43 7.64 -24.19
CA TRP A 161 20.59 6.91 -25.46
C TRP A 161 19.26 6.43 -26.07
N ARG A 162 18.13 6.55 -25.36
CA ARG A 162 16.81 6.09 -25.84
C ARG A 162 15.89 7.22 -26.32
N LEU A 163 16.38 8.46 -26.30
CA LEU A 163 15.64 9.67 -26.69
C LEU A 163 16.39 10.45 -27.79
N ARG A 164 17.20 9.75 -28.58
CA ARG A 164 17.86 10.26 -29.79
C ARG A 164 17.58 9.31 -30.94
#